data_AF-A0A832HB99-F1
#
_entry.id   AF-A0A832HB99-F1
#
_cell.length_a   1.000
_cell.length_b   1.000
_cell.length_c   1.000
_cell.angle_alpha   90.00
_cell.angle_beta   90.00
_cell.angle_gamma   90.00
#
_symmetry.space_group_name_H-M   'P 1'
#
loop_
_entity.id
_entity.type
_entity.pdbx_description
1 polymer ?
#
loop_
_entity_poly.entity_id
_entity_poly.type
_entity_poly.pdbx_seq_one_letter_code
_entity_poly.pdbx_strand_id
1 'polypeptide(L)'
;MTPPPDSHYWLGGSPCAGKSSVAELLAVRHGLTHFKCDDHFDRHLAEGTARGFLWSTRVRSADAEAVFLRSPEENLRLAWELYREHAGLICEETGSLPGPLLVEGAQLQPAELIAHGVRPDQVFYLIPTEEFQRKHYAQRTWAPERVAGTSNPVLALENWMQRDAAYARRIAEEAARFGCPFLWIDGRLGLEAVAARVARHWNLPAPAQEGKAPGKGPSAPT
;
A
#
# COMPACT_ATOMS: atom_id res chain seq x y z
N MET A 1 -18.48 9.73 -8.94
CA MET A 1 -18.78 8.87 -10.11
C MET A 1 -18.12 7.54 -9.84
N THR A 2 -18.71 6.42 -10.27
CA THR A 2 -18.16 5.07 -10.06
C THR A 2 -17.05 4.81 -11.09
N PRO A 3 -15.94 4.16 -10.71
CA PRO A 3 -14.93 3.78 -11.69
C PRO A 3 -15.48 2.81 -12.75
N PRO A 4 -15.06 2.93 -14.03
CA PRO A 4 -15.45 1.99 -15.08
C PRO A 4 -15.10 0.55 -14.68
N PRO A 5 -15.90 -0.44 -15.13
CA PRO A 5 -15.73 -1.84 -14.75
C PRO A 5 -14.35 -2.44 -15.13
N ASP A 6 -13.65 -1.87 -16.12
CA ASP A 6 -12.33 -2.32 -16.57
C ASP A 6 -11.16 -1.55 -15.94
N SER A 7 -11.45 -0.63 -15.03
CA SER A 7 -10.43 0.25 -14.46
C SER A 7 -9.82 -0.32 -13.17
N HIS A 8 -8.51 -0.21 -13.01
CA HIS A 8 -7.83 -0.68 -11.80
C HIS A 8 -8.29 0.10 -10.56
N TYR A 9 -8.29 -0.57 -9.42
CA TYR A 9 -8.57 -0.06 -8.09
C TYR A 9 -7.26 0.12 -7.32
N TRP A 10 -7.08 1.26 -6.66
CA TRP A 10 -5.79 1.64 -6.08
C TRP A 10 -5.93 1.87 -4.57
N LEU A 11 -5.34 0.98 -3.77
CA LEU A 11 -5.33 1.06 -2.31
C LEU A 11 -3.99 1.61 -1.81
N GLY A 12 -3.92 2.93 -1.66
CA GLY A 12 -2.73 3.61 -1.15
C GLY A 12 -2.72 3.74 0.37
N GLY A 13 -1.61 4.28 0.90
CA GLY A 13 -1.51 4.66 2.31
C GLY A 13 -0.18 4.27 2.96
N SER A 14 0.09 4.78 4.16
CA SER A 14 1.37 4.52 4.81
C SER A 14 1.51 3.07 5.33
N PRO A 15 2.73 2.62 5.67
CA PRO A 15 2.95 1.33 6.31
C PRO A 15 2.10 1.13 7.57
N CYS A 16 1.74 -0.13 7.86
CA CYS A 16 0.90 -0.54 9.02
C CYS A 16 -0.57 -0.08 9.02
N ALA A 17 -1.13 0.39 7.91
CA ALA A 17 -2.56 0.74 7.84
C ALA A 17 -3.52 -0.46 7.65
N GLY A 18 -2.99 -1.68 7.44
CA GLY A 18 -3.80 -2.86 7.11
C GLY A 18 -4.16 -3.00 5.63
N LYS A 19 -3.47 -2.29 4.72
CA LYS A 19 -3.71 -2.31 3.26
C LYS A 19 -3.71 -3.71 2.67
N SER A 20 -2.62 -4.46 2.84
CA SER A 20 -2.49 -5.81 2.26
C SER A 20 -3.60 -6.74 2.74
N SER A 21 -3.97 -6.69 4.03
CA SER A 21 -5.08 -7.50 4.55
C SER A 21 -6.44 -7.11 3.98
N VAL A 22 -6.69 -5.81 3.78
CA VAL A 22 -7.92 -5.33 3.12
C VAL A 22 -7.92 -5.73 1.65
N ALA A 23 -6.78 -5.58 0.97
CA ALA A 23 -6.64 -5.90 -0.44
C ALA A 23 -6.83 -7.40 -0.71
N GLU A 24 -6.19 -8.27 0.09
CA GLU A 24 -6.37 -9.72 0.03
C GLU A 24 -7.84 -10.12 0.22
N LEU A 25 -8.51 -9.56 1.23
CA LEU A 25 -9.91 -9.85 1.49
C LEU A 25 -10.81 -9.42 0.32
N LEU A 26 -10.59 -8.23 -0.25
CA LEU A 26 -11.36 -7.74 -1.39
C LEU A 26 -11.08 -8.52 -2.67
N ALA A 27 -9.82 -8.89 -2.90
CA ALA A 27 -9.41 -9.67 -4.06
C ALA A 27 -10.12 -11.04 -4.08
N VAL A 28 -10.10 -11.76 -2.96
CA VAL A 28 -10.80 -13.04 -2.83
C VAL A 28 -12.32 -12.86 -2.98
N ARG A 29 -12.90 -11.89 -2.28
CA ARG A 29 -14.36 -11.71 -2.23
C ARG A 29 -14.95 -11.29 -3.57
N HIS A 30 -14.23 -10.48 -4.34
CA HIS A 30 -14.72 -9.88 -5.58
C HIS A 30 -14.03 -10.43 -6.85
N GLY A 31 -13.19 -11.46 -6.71
CA GLY A 31 -12.49 -12.08 -7.84
C GLY A 31 -11.52 -11.13 -8.57
N LEU A 32 -10.88 -10.21 -7.84
CA LEU A 32 -9.95 -9.24 -8.41
C LEU A 32 -8.52 -9.80 -8.38
N THR A 33 -7.74 -9.50 -9.41
CA THR A 33 -6.30 -9.79 -9.42
C THR A 33 -5.59 -8.82 -8.49
N HIS A 34 -4.98 -9.34 -7.42
CA HIS A 34 -4.24 -8.56 -6.45
C HIS A 34 -2.83 -8.25 -6.97
N PHE A 35 -2.49 -6.97 -7.06
CA PHE A 35 -1.15 -6.48 -7.38
C PHE A 35 -0.57 -5.79 -6.15
N LYS A 36 0.50 -6.34 -5.58
CA LYS A 36 1.15 -5.83 -4.38
C LYS A 36 2.45 -5.15 -4.74
N CYS A 37 2.51 -3.83 -4.61
CA CYS A 37 3.68 -3.03 -5.02
C CYS A 37 4.98 -3.47 -4.32
N ASP A 38 4.90 -3.96 -3.08
CA ASP A 38 6.06 -4.42 -2.32
C ASP A 38 6.73 -5.66 -2.95
N ASP A 39 5.98 -6.53 -3.62
CA ASP A 39 6.53 -7.72 -4.30
C ASP A 39 7.37 -7.33 -5.53
N HIS A 40 7.16 -6.11 -6.04
CA HIS A 40 7.85 -5.54 -7.21
C HIS A 40 8.92 -4.51 -6.81
N PHE A 41 9.12 -4.26 -5.51
CA PHE A 41 9.95 -3.17 -5.02
C PHE A 41 11.40 -3.27 -5.49
N ASP A 42 12.03 -4.43 -5.33
CA ASP A 42 13.45 -4.63 -5.71
C ASP A 42 13.65 -4.55 -7.22
N ARG A 43 12.67 -5.03 -8.01
CA ARG A 43 12.70 -4.90 -9.48
C ARG A 43 12.59 -3.43 -9.88
N HIS A 44 11.64 -2.69 -9.31
CA HIS A 44 11.49 -1.25 -9.58
C HIS A 44 12.69 -0.44 -9.12
N LEU A 45 13.32 -0.80 -8.00
CA LEU A 45 14.57 -0.18 -7.53
C LEU A 45 15.72 -0.40 -8.53
N ALA A 46 15.85 -1.63 -9.04
CA ALA A 46 16.86 -1.98 -10.03
C ALA A 46 16.60 -1.27 -11.37
N GLU A 47 15.34 -1.24 -11.82
CA GLU A 47 14.91 -0.57 -13.03
C GLU A 47 15.09 0.95 -12.94
N GLY A 48 14.66 1.58 -11.85
CA GLY A 48 14.88 3.01 -11.60
C GLY A 48 16.36 3.36 -11.60
N THR A 49 17.20 2.52 -10.98
CA THR A 49 18.66 2.69 -11.06
C THR A 49 19.18 2.60 -12.51
N ALA A 50 18.71 1.61 -13.28
CA ALA A 50 19.12 1.44 -14.68
C ALA A 50 18.67 2.59 -15.57
N ARG A 51 17.49 3.19 -15.28
CA ARG A 51 16.96 4.40 -15.93
C ARG A 51 17.63 5.69 -15.43
N GLY A 52 18.55 5.63 -14.47
CA GLY A 52 19.29 6.79 -13.95
C GLY A 52 18.50 7.63 -12.95
N PHE A 53 17.45 7.08 -12.35
CA PHE A 53 16.66 7.77 -11.33
C PHE A 53 17.49 8.02 -10.07
N LEU A 54 17.43 9.25 -9.58
CA LEU A 54 18.33 9.75 -8.53
C LEU A 54 18.12 9.00 -7.22
N TRP A 55 16.87 8.85 -6.78
CA TRP A 55 16.55 8.30 -5.46
C TRP A 55 16.67 6.78 -5.44
N SER A 56 16.30 6.12 -6.53
CA SER A 56 16.55 4.69 -6.74
C SER A 56 18.04 4.37 -6.65
N THR A 57 18.89 5.14 -7.35
CA THR A 57 20.36 4.98 -7.29
C THR A 57 20.90 5.22 -5.88
N ARG A 58 20.39 6.25 -5.19
CA ARG A 58 20.81 6.60 -3.82
C ARG A 58 20.41 5.54 -2.81
N VAL A 59 19.22 4.95 -2.93
CA VAL A 59 18.74 3.92 -2.01
C VAL A 59 19.44 2.59 -2.26
N ARG A 60 19.68 2.22 -3.52
CA ARG A 60 20.39 0.99 -3.87
C ARG A 60 21.84 0.95 -3.35
N SER A 61 22.46 2.11 -3.18
CA SER A 61 23.82 2.26 -2.67
C SER A 61 23.90 2.55 -1.16
N ALA A 62 22.76 2.71 -0.48
CA ALA A 62 22.71 3.03 0.94
C ALA A 62 22.79 1.76 1.80
N ASP A 63 23.49 1.86 2.93
CA ASP A 63 23.46 0.87 4.00
C ASP A 63 22.36 1.21 5.03
N ALA A 64 22.20 0.34 6.02
CA ALA A 64 21.21 0.53 7.08
C ALA A 64 21.45 1.82 7.89
N GLU A 65 22.70 2.22 8.12
CA GLU A 65 23.04 3.47 8.80
C GLU A 65 22.46 4.68 8.05
N ALA A 66 22.75 4.75 6.75
CA ALA A 66 22.32 5.84 5.88
C ALA A 66 20.80 5.91 5.69
N VAL A 67 20.08 4.82 5.94
CA VAL A 67 18.62 4.72 5.81
C VAL A 67 17.88 4.96 7.12
N PHE A 68 18.45 4.59 8.27
CA PHE A 68 17.71 4.63 9.54
C PHE A 68 18.22 5.65 10.56
N LEU A 69 19.51 5.99 10.55
CA LEU A 69 20.09 6.88 11.57
C LEU A 69 20.12 8.36 11.19
N ARG A 70 19.82 8.71 9.94
CA ARG A 70 19.54 10.10 9.56
C ARG A 70 18.29 10.63 10.27
N SER A 71 18.14 11.95 10.26
CA SER A 71 16.96 12.58 10.84
C SER A 71 15.66 12.06 10.21
N PRO A 72 14.56 11.99 10.97
CA PRO A 72 13.25 11.60 10.45
C PRO A 72 12.85 12.39 9.19
N GLU A 73 13.19 13.68 9.12
CA GLU A 73 12.90 14.56 8.00
C GLU A 73 13.67 14.17 6.73
N GLU A 74 14.96 13.88 6.86
CA GLU A 74 15.79 13.41 5.75
C GLU A 74 15.33 12.04 5.23
N ASN A 75 15.00 11.13 6.16
CA ASN A 75 14.47 9.82 5.81
C ASN A 75 13.08 9.90 5.18
N LEU A 76 12.25 10.84 5.62
CA LEU A 76 10.96 11.12 4.99
C LEU A 76 11.16 11.61 3.56
N ARG A 77 12.09 12.55 3.34
CA ARG A 77 12.41 13.03 1.98
C ARG A 77 12.92 11.89 1.10
N LEU A 78 13.84 11.07 1.60
CA LEU A 78 14.36 9.91 0.88
C LEU A 78 13.23 8.96 0.47
N ALA A 79 12.40 8.54 1.43
CA ALA A 79 11.29 7.62 1.18
C ALA A 79 10.25 8.23 0.23
N TRP A 80 9.89 9.50 0.44
CA TRP A 80 8.93 10.20 -0.40
C TRP A 80 9.37 10.24 -1.86
N GLU A 81 10.60 10.65 -2.11
CA GLU A 81 11.08 10.82 -3.47
C GLU A 81 11.35 9.49 -4.17
N LEU A 82 11.83 8.47 -3.45
CA LEU A 82 11.92 7.11 -3.97
C LEU A 82 10.55 6.58 -4.39
N TYR A 83 9.55 6.71 -3.52
CA TYR A 83 8.20 6.25 -3.78
C TYR A 83 7.55 7.00 -4.93
N ARG A 84 7.90 8.28 -5.12
CA ARG A 84 7.50 9.06 -6.29
C ARG A 84 8.01 8.45 -7.59
N GLU A 85 9.30 8.10 -7.65
CA GLU A 85 9.89 7.41 -8.80
C GLU A 85 9.22 6.05 -9.05
N HIS A 86 8.97 5.29 -7.98
CA HIS A 86 8.33 3.97 -8.07
C HIS A 86 6.87 4.07 -8.51
N ALA A 87 6.13 5.11 -8.10
CA ALA A 87 4.73 5.30 -8.47
C ALA A 87 4.56 5.35 -9.99
N GLY A 88 5.45 6.05 -10.70
CA GLY A 88 5.46 6.10 -12.16
C GLY A 88 5.70 4.73 -12.79
N LEU A 89 6.69 3.97 -12.29
CA LEU A 89 6.97 2.61 -12.77
C LEU A 89 5.79 1.64 -12.53
N ILE A 90 5.12 1.75 -11.38
CA ILE A 90 3.92 0.96 -11.07
C ILE A 90 2.78 1.31 -12.04
N CYS A 91 2.58 2.59 -12.36
CA CYS A 91 1.57 3.00 -13.34
C CYS A 91 1.87 2.47 -14.75
N GLU A 92 3.13 2.52 -15.19
CA GLU A 92 3.57 1.95 -16.46
C GLU A 92 3.31 0.43 -16.52
N GLU A 93 3.70 -0.31 -15.48
CA GLU A 93 3.53 -1.77 -15.43
C GLU A 93 2.06 -2.15 -15.41
N THR A 94 1.29 -1.60 -14.47
CA THR A 94 -0.13 -1.95 -14.31
C THR A 94 -0.96 -1.59 -15.54
N GLY A 95 -0.64 -0.49 -16.23
CA GLY A 95 -1.30 -0.11 -17.48
C GLY A 95 -1.05 -1.07 -18.65
N SER A 96 -0.05 -1.97 -18.55
CA SER A 96 0.21 -3.02 -19.55
C SER A 96 -0.44 -4.37 -19.22
N LEU A 97 -0.97 -4.52 -18.01
CA LEU A 97 -1.54 -5.77 -17.52
C LEU A 97 -3.05 -5.85 -17.78
N PRO A 98 -3.60 -7.05 -18.03
CA PRO A 98 -5.03 -7.22 -18.17
C PRO A 98 -5.75 -6.89 -16.85
N GLY A 99 -6.84 -6.13 -16.94
CA GLY A 99 -7.60 -5.63 -15.79
C GLY A 99 -8.96 -6.33 -15.58
N PRO A 100 -9.69 -5.93 -14.50
CA PRO A 100 -9.28 -4.94 -13.49
C PRO A 100 -8.31 -5.53 -12.44
N LEU A 101 -7.38 -4.70 -11.96
CA LEU A 101 -6.43 -5.04 -10.89
C LEU A 101 -6.81 -4.32 -9.60
N LEU A 102 -6.50 -4.93 -8.45
CA LEU A 102 -6.45 -4.25 -7.16
C LEU A 102 -4.98 -4.01 -6.80
N VAL A 103 -4.52 -2.78 -7.01
CA VAL A 103 -3.13 -2.34 -6.80
C VAL A 103 -3.01 -1.78 -5.39
N GLU A 104 -2.14 -2.34 -4.55
CA GLU A 104 -1.91 -1.85 -3.18
C GLU A 104 -0.44 -1.58 -2.89
N GLY A 105 -0.14 -0.47 -2.21
CA GLY A 105 1.23 -0.13 -1.84
C GLY A 105 1.38 1.20 -1.11
N ALA A 106 2.51 1.36 -0.41
CA ALA A 106 2.89 2.65 0.19
C ALA A 106 3.43 3.65 -0.84
N GLN A 107 3.86 3.14 -1.99
CA GLN A 107 4.42 3.87 -3.12
C GLN A 107 3.36 4.69 -3.88
N LEU A 108 2.08 4.37 -3.69
CA LEU A 108 0.94 4.93 -4.43
C LEU A 108 0.60 6.37 -4.01
N GLN A 109 1.48 7.33 -4.28
CA GLN A 109 1.31 8.74 -3.89
C GLN A 109 0.20 9.43 -4.70
N PRO A 110 -0.70 10.19 -4.04
CA PRO A 110 -1.81 10.86 -4.71
C PRO A 110 -1.42 11.68 -5.95
N ALA A 111 -0.45 12.60 -5.87
CA ALA A 111 -0.11 13.45 -7.02
C ALA A 111 0.38 12.64 -8.21
N GLU A 112 1.19 11.60 -7.98
CA GLU A 112 1.73 10.77 -9.06
C GLU A 112 0.63 9.96 -9.73
N LEU A 113 -0.26 9.33 -8.95
CA LEU A 113 -1.40 8.61 -9.53
C LEU A 113 -2.26 9.54 -10.40
N ILE A 114 -2.58 10.74 -9.92
CA ILE A 114 -3.35 11.72 -10.69
C ILE A 114 -2.59 12.18 -11.94
N ALA A 115 -1.28 12.44 -11.83
CA ALA A 115 -0.43 12.83 -12.96
C ALA A 115 -0.38 11.73 -14.05
N HIS A 116 -0.49 10.46 -13.65
CA HIS A 116 -0.57 9.29 -14.53
C HIS A 116 -2.00 8.95 -14.98
N GLY A 117 -2.97 9.83 -14.74
CA GLY A 117 -4.35 9.70 -15.26
C GLY A 117 -5.26 8.80 -14.43
N VAL A 118 -4.82 8.32 -13.27
CA VAL A 118 -5.70 7.66 -12.30
C VAL A 118 -6.66 8.71 -11.74
N ARG A 119 -7.95 8.42 -11.73
CA ARG A 119 -8.93 9.36 -11.19
C ARG A 119 -9.08 9.23 -9.68
N PRO A 120 -9.46 10.31 -8.96
CA PRO A 120 -9.69 10.24 -7.52
C PRO A 120 -10.75 9.22 -7.07
N ASP A 121 -11.70 8.84 -7.93
CA ASP A 121 -12.71 7.80 -7.63
C ASP A 121 -12.20 6.35 -7.78
N GLN A 122 -10.99 6.16 -8.32
CA GLN A 122 -10.34 4.86 -8.42
C GLN A 122 -9.42 4.55 -7.23
N VAL A 123 -9.11 5.56 -6.42
CA VAL A 123 -8.15 5.46 -5.33
C VAL A 123 -8.85 5.47 -3.98
N PHE A 124 -8.31 4.75 -3.00
CA PHE A 124 -8.69 4.88 -1.61
C PHE A 124 -7.46 4.75 -0.74
N TYR A 125 -7.32 5.61 0.26
CA TYR A 125 -6.16 5.60 1.16
C TYR A 125 -6.52 5.11 2.55
N LEU A 126 -5.77 4.14 3.06
CA LEU A 126 -5.81 3.76 4.47
C LEU A 126 -4.60 4.37 5.19
N ILE A 127 -4.85 5.23 6.17
CA ILE A 127 -3.80 6.02 6.81
C ILE A 127 -3.87 5.76 8.32
N PRO A 128 -2.86 5.15 8.95
CA PRO A 128 -2.88 4.88 10.38
C PRO A 128 -2.61 6.17 11.16
N THR A 129 -3.26 6.28 12.31
CA THR A 129 -2.83 7.22 13.35
C THR A 129 -1.45 6.81 13.88
N GLU A 130 -0.67 7.77 14.39
CA GLU A 130 0.66 7.47 14.94
C GLU A 130 0.60 6.47 16.10
N GLU A 131 -0.38 6.61 17.00
CA GLU A 131 -0.58 5.68 18.11
C GLU A 131 -0.84 4.25 17.61
N PHE A 132 -1.75 4.10 16.65
CA PHE A 132 -2.06 2.80 16.06
C PHE A 132 -0.85 2.19 15.37
N GLN A 133 -0.10 2.99 14.63
CA GLN A 133 1.09 2.57 13.89
C GLN A 133 2.18 2.08 14.84
N ARG A 134 2.51 2.85 15.88
CA ARG A 134 3.51 2.47 16.90
C ARG A 134 3.11 1.19 17.64
N LYS A 135 1.83 1.06 18.03
CA LYS A 135 1.30 -0.15 18.66
C LYS A 135 1.47 -1.39 17.77
N HIS A 136 1.21 -1.27 16.47
CA HIS A 136 1.36 -2.39 15.53
C HIS A 136 2.83 -2.74 15.26
N TYR A 137 3.71 -1.74 15.15
CA TYR A 137 5.15 -2.01 15.02
C TYR A 137 5.72 -2.73 16.23
N ALA A 138 5.29 -2.38 17.45
CA ALA A 138 5.72 -3.04 18.67
C ALA A 138 5.36 -4.54 18.73
N GLN A 139 4.40 -5.00 17.92
CA GLN A 139 3.99 -6.40 17.83
C GLN A 139 4.79 -7.20 16.78
N ARG A 140 5.65 -6.53 16.00
CA ARG A 140 6.38 -7.14 14.88
C ARG A 140 7.81 -7.46 15.28
N THR A 141 8.11 -8.75 15.39
CA THR A 141 9.46 -9.25 15.74
C THR A 141 10.53 -8.81 14.76
N TRP A 142 10.19 -8.67 13.48
CA TRP A 142 11.13 -8.28 12.42
C TRP A 142 11.50 -6.79 12.45
N ALA A 143 10.71 -5.92 13.09
CA ALA A 143 10.99 -4.48 13.06
C ALA A 143 12.27 -4.11 13.82
N PRO A 144 12.50 -4.61 15.05
CA PRO A 144 13.80 -4.51 15.72
C PRO A 144 14.95 -5.16 14.93
N GLU A 145 14.73 -6.33 14.34
CA GLU A 145 15.76 -7.04 13.54
C GLU A 145 16.25 -6.20 12.36
N ARG A 146 15.34 -5.45 11.72
CA ARG A 146 15.65 -4.60 10.56
C ARG A 146 16.63 -3.46 10.88
N VAL A 147 16.68 -3.01 12.13
CA VAL A 147 17.58 -1.93 12.59
C VAL A 147 18.69 -2.44 13.51
N ALA A 148 18.73 -3.73 13.82
CA ALA A 148 19.68 -4.33 14.76
C ALA A 148 21.14 -4.19 14.31
N GLY A 149 21.37 -4.15 12.99
CA GLY A 149 22.70 -3.95 12.41
C GLY A 149 23.22 -2.52 12.45
N THR A 150 22.42 -1.56 12.96
CA THR A 150 22.86 -0.16 13.09
C THR A 150 23.65 0.07 14.37
N SER A 151 24.45 1.13 14.39
CA SER A 151 25.27 1.57 15.52
C SER A 151 24.44 2.03 16.72
N ASN A 152 23.18 2.44 16.48
CA ASN A 152 22.22 2.77 17.52
C ASN A 152 20.80 2.29 17.13
N PRO A 153 20.47 1.00 17.36
CA PRO A 153 19.20 0.41 16.95
C PRO A 153 17.97 1.05 17.57
N VAL A 154 18.10 1.59 18.80
CA VAL A 154 17.00 2.28 19.50
C VAL A 154 16.66 3.59 18.79
N LEU A 155 17.67 4.40 18.47
CA LEU A 155 17.48 5.64 17.72
C LEU A 155 17.00 5.36 16.29
N ALA A 156 17.57 4.35 15.62
CA ALA A 156 17.16 3.94 14.29
C ALA A 156 15.67 3.53 14.24
N LEU A 157 15.19 2.78 15.23
CA LEU A 157 13.78 2.42 15.34
C LEU A 157 12.90 3.66 15.57
N GLU A 158 13.29 4.54 16.50
CA GLU A 158 12.51 5.75 16.80
C GLU A 158 12.45 6.69 15.59
N ASN A 159 13.56 6.92 14.90
CA ASN A 159 13.60 7.73 13.68
C ASN A 159 12.70 7.14 12.60
N TRP A 160 12.68 5.81 12.46
CA TRP A 160 11.80 5.14 11.52
C TRP A 160 10.31 5.32 11.91
N MET A 161 9.95 5.20 13.19
CA MET A 161 8.57 5.45 13.63
C MET A 161 8.13 6.89 13.37
N GLN A 162 8.99 7.87 13.67
CA GLN A 162 8.70 9.29 13.40
C GLN A 162 8.56 9.57 11.91
N ARG A 163 9.42 8.98 11.07
CA ARG A 163 9.33 9.05 9.62
C ARG A 163 7.98 8.52 9.12
N ASP A 164 7.56 7.33 9.58
CA ASP A 164 6.33 6.70 9.09
C ASP A 164 5.06 7.44 9.53
N ALA A 165 5.09 8.02 10.73
CA ALA A 165 4.03 8.91 11.19
C ALA A 165 3.96 10.19 10.34
N ALA A 166 5.12 10.77 10.00
CA ALA A 166 5.19 11.94 9.13
C ALA A 166 4.75 11.61 7.68
N TYR A 167 5.12 10.44 7.16
CA TYR A 167 4.67 9.95 5.86
C TYR A 167 3.15 9.79 5.82
N ALA A 168 2.55 9.23 6.88
CA ALA A 168 1.10 9.10 7.02
C ALA A 168 0.38 10.46 6.94
N ARG A 169 0.88 11.45 7.70
CA ARG A 169 0.36 12.83 7.67
C ARG A 169 0.46 13.44 6.28
N ARG A 170 1.61 13.31 5.62
CA ARG A 170 1.83 13.86 4.27
C ARG A 170 0.93 13.21 3.21
N ILE A 171 0.70 11.90 3.27
CA ILE A 171 -0.27 11.22 2.40
C ILE A 171 -1.69 11.75 2.63
N ALA A 172 -2.08 12.00 3.88
CA ALA A 172 -3.41 12.55 4.18
C ALA A 172 -3.58 13.98 3.62
N GLU A 173 -2.57 14.83 3.79
CA GLU A 173 -2.54 16.19 3.23
C GLU A 173 -2.66 16.17 1.71
N GLU A 174 -1.88 15.30 1.05
CA GLU A 174 -1.88 15.18 -0.39
C GLU A 174 -3.19 14.56 -0.92
N ALA A 175 -3.71 13.51 -0.28
CA ALA A 175 -5.00 12.92 -0.63
C ALA A 175 -6.12 13.96 -0.54
N ALA A 176 -6.16 14.75 0.54
CA ALA A 176 -7.11 15.85 0.68
C ALA A 176 -6.95 16.89 -0.43
N ARG A 177 -5.71 17.28 -0.77
CA ARG A 177 -5.42 18.25 -1.83
C ARG A 177 -5.91 17.81 -3.20
N PHE A 178 -5.81 16.53 -3.54
CA PHE A 178 -6.24 15.98 -4.83
C PHE A 178 -7.67 15.41 -4.82
N GLY A 179 -8.39 15.53 -3.71
CA GLY A 179 -9.77 15.02 -3.59
C GLY A 179 -9.85 13.49 -3.53
N CYS A 180 -8.75 12.82 -3.20
CA CYS A 180 -8.69 11.37 -3.05
C CYS A 180 -9.29 10.96 -1.70
N PRO A 181 -10.22 9.99 -1.65
CA PRO A 181 -10.83 9.57 -0.40
C PRO A 181 -9.83 8.77 0.46
N PHE A 182 -9.90 8.99 1.77
CA PHE A 182 -9.06 8.30 2.72
C PHE A 182 -9.81 7.99 4.02
N LEU A 183 -9.25 7.07 4.80
CA LEU A 183 -9.73 6.68 6.12
C LEU A 183 -8.57 6.65 7.11
N TRP A 184 -8.73 7.36 8.24
CA TRP A 184 -7.85 7.20 9.39
C TRP A 184 -8.10 5.86 10.08
N ILE A 185 -7.02 5.11 10.31
CA ILE A 185 -7.02 3.82 11.00
C ILE A 185 -6.49 4.04 12.42
N ASP A 186 -7.42 4.03 13.38
CA ASP A 186 -7.16 4.19 14.81
C ASP A 186 -7.39 2.88 15.60
N GLY A 187 -7.77 1.81 14.90
CA GLY A 187 -8.04 0.49 15.47
C GLY A 187 -9.45 0.29 16.02
N ARG A 188 -10.36 1.26 15.86
CA ARG A 188 -11.77 1.09 16.26
C ARG A 188 -12.58 0.26 15.28
N LEU A 189 -12.22 0.33 13.99
CA LEU A 189 -12.85 -0.48 12.95
C LEU A 189 -12.05 -1.77 12.74
N GLY A 190 -12.74 -2.90 12.79
CA GLY A 190 -12.18 -4.19 12.38
C GLY A 190 -11.99 -4.29 10.86
N LEU A 191 -11.20 -5.28 10.44
CA LEU A 191 -10.83 -5.51 9.03
C LEU A 191 -12.05 -5.52 8.08
N GLU A 192 -13.10 -6.26 8.43
CA GLU A 192 -14.34 -6.35 7.64
C GLU A 192 -15.03 -5.00 7.45
N ALA A 193 -15.08 -4.17 8.49
CA ALA A 193 -15.71 -2.86 8.42
C ALA A 193 -14.90 -1.89 7.53
N VAL A 194 -13.56 -1.98 7.59
CA VAL A 194 -12.67 -1.22 6.71
C VAL A 194 -12.84 -1.69 5.26
N ALA A 195 -12.76 -2.99 4.99
CA ALA A 195 -12.94 -3.55 3.66
C ALA A 195 -14.31 -3.21 3.06
N ALA A 196 -15.38 -3.29 3.84
CA ALA A 196 -16.72 -2.90 3.40
C ALA A 196 -16.82 -1.41 3.03
N ARG A 197 -16.02 -0.54 3.65
CA ARG A 197 -15.98 0.89 3.32
C ARG A 197 -15.23 1.14 2.01
N VAL A 198 -14.12 0.44 1.80
CA VAL A 198 -13.35 0.46 0.55
C VAL A 198 -14.18 -0.10 -0.61
N ALA A 199 -14.81 -1.27 -0.44
CA ALA A 199 -15.68 -1.88 -1.45
C ALA A 199 -16.86 -0.97 -1.83
N ARG A 200 -17.49 -0.31 -0.85
CA ARG A 200 -18.56 0.67 -1.09
C ARG A 200 -18.09 1.87 -1.88
N HIS A 201 -16.88 2.35 -1.63
CA HIS A 201 -16.33 3.48 -2.39
C HIS A 201 -16.20 3.14 -3.88
N TRP A 202 -15.68 1.95 -4.20
CA TRP A 202 -15.53 1.50 -5.58
C TRP A 202 -16.79 0.87 -6.18
N ASN A 203 -17.88 0.77 -5.41
CA ASN A 203 -19.11 0.09 -5.80
C ASN A 203 -18.84 -1.34 -6.33
N LEU A 204 -17.95 -2.07 -5.65
CA LEU A 204 -17.63 -3.44 -6.04
C LEU A 204 -18.91 -4.30 -6.02
N PRO A 205 -19.11 -5.16 -7.04
CA PRO A 205 -20.29 -6.02 -7.11
C PRO A 205 -20.36 -6.94 -5.90
N ALA A 206 -21.55 -7.48 -5.63
CA ALA A 206 -21.73 -8.46 -4.57
C ALA A 206 -20.70 -9.60 -4.70
N PRO A 207 -20.24 -10.20 -3.58
CA PRO A 207 -19.28 -11.28 -3.61
C PRO A 207 -19.69 -12.35 -4.61
N ALA A 208 -18.71 -12.91 -5.34
CA ALA A 208 -18.99 -14.11 -6.10
C ALA A 208 -19.52 -15.17 -5.11
N GLN A 209 -20.74 -15.68 -5.32
CA GLN A 209 -21.25 -16.75 -4.46
C GLN A 209 -20.25 -17.91 -4.55
N GLU A 210 -19.72 -18.35 -3.39
CA GLU A 210 -19.04 -19.63 -3.32
C GLU A 210 -19.97 -20.67 -3.93
N GLY A 211 -19.50 -21.29 -5.02
CA GLY A 211 -20.27 -22.28 -5.75
C GLY A 211 -20.85 -23.28 -4.76
N LYS A 212 -22.18 -23.31 -4.66
CA LYS A 212 -22.92 -24.32 -3.92
C LYS A 212 -22.39 -25.66 -4.41
N ALA A 213 -21.62 -26.37 -3.57
CA ALA A 213 -21.11 -27.69 -3.91
C ALA A 213 -22.29 -28.52 -4.44
N PRO A 214 -22.16 -29.20 -5.59
CA PRO A 214 -23.26 -30.01 -6.10
C PRO A 214 -23.62 -31.02 -5.00
N GLY A 215 -24.83 -30.87 -4.46
CA GLY A 215 -25.34 -31.75 -3.43
C GLY A 215 -25.18 -33.18 -3.93
N LYS A 216 -24.51 -34.02 -3.14
CA LYS A 216 -24.47 -35.46 -3.39
C LYS A 216 -25.91 -35.94 -3.56
N GLY A 217 -26.28 -36.25 -4.80
CA GLY A 217 -27.53 -36.94 -5.10
C GLY A 217 -27.56 -38.27 -4.34
N PRO A 218 -28.75 -38.74 -3.92
CA PRO A 218 -28.86 -39.94 -3.11
C PRO A 218 -28.34 -41.15 -3.89
N SER A 219 -27.43 -41.89 -3.27
CA SER A 219 -26.95 -43.19 -3.75
C SER A 219 -28.14 -44.15 -3.84
N ALA A 220 -28.44 -44.65 -5.04
CA ALA A 220 -29.40 -45.73 -5.21
C ALA A 220 -28.75 -47.07 -4.79
N PRO A 221 -29.48 -47.97 -4.10
CA PRO A 221 -28.96 -49.27 -3.71
C PRO A 221 -29.01 -50.24 -4.91
N THR A 222 -27.98 -51.06 -5.06
CA THR A 222 -28.04 -52.34 -5.78
C THR A 222 -27.42 -53.41 -4.88
#